data_AF-A0A317IGN3-F1
#
_entry.id   AF-A0A317IGN3-F1
#
_cell.length_a   1.000
_cell.length_b   1.000
_cell.length_c   1.000
_cell.angle_alpha   90.00
_cell.angle_beta   90.00
_cell.angle_gamma   90.00
#
_symmetry.space_group_name_H-M   'P 1'
#
loop_
_entity.id
_entity.type
_entity.pdbx_description
1 polymer ?
#
loop_
_entity_poly.entity_id
_entity_poly.type
_entity_poly.pdbx_seq_one_letter_code
_entity_poly.pdbx_strand_id
1 'polypeptide(L)'
;MAMIRIDALGNLAQVSIAVHLAYTFFDAIHSQPFKQLSDQIGLVDHYIDSRGTVSDKKMEFKEQLDVLKSEIEILKIDAEPTLRRLKLISIAVAFIGIFIIVYTIFCPEMLISSAITALVCGLLCLPMPLLLLFSWIKLRARIRVLSNEANELNKSIIKKRVGFSV
;
A
#
# COMPACT_ATOMS: atom_id res chain seq x y z
N MET A 1 0.05 -46.59 -3.05
CA MET A 1 -1.01 -45.78 -3.67
C MET A 1 -1.22 -44.56 -2.78
N ALA A 2 -0.71 -43.39 -3.18
CA ALA A 2 -0.80 -42.19 -2.33
C ALA A 2 -2.24 -41.65 -2.38
N MET A 3 -3.02 -41.97 -1.35
CA MET A 3 -4.33 -41.35 -1.14
C MET A 3 -4.07 -39.90 -0.74
N ILE A 4 -4.13 -38.98 -1.70
CA ILE A 4 -4.04 -37.54 -1.43
C ILE A 4 -5.18 -37.21 -0.47
N ARG A 5 -4.86 -36.89 0.78
CA ARG A 5 -5.86 -36.46 1.76
C ARG A 5 -6.50 -35.18 1.25
N ILE A 6 -7.82 -35.17 1.09
CA ILE A 6 -8.60 -34.00 0.63
C ILE A 6 -8.32 -32.77 1.51
N ASP A 7 -8.03 -32.99 2.80
CA ASP A 7 -7.61 -31.94 3.74
C ASP A 7 -6.33 -31.20 3.30
N ALA A 8 -5.39 -31.90 2.65
CA ALA A 8 -4.17 -31.28 2.14
C ALA A 8 -4.46 -30.35 0.94
N LEU A 9 -5.42 -30.71 0.08
CA LEU A 9 -5.88 -29.85 -1.02
C LEU A 9 -6.63 -28.62 -0.48
N GLY A 10 -7.47 -28.79 0.54
CA GLY A 10 -8.14 -27.68 1.22
C GLY A 10 -7.15 -26.69 1.84
N ASN A 11 -6.13 -27.20 2.54
CA ASN A 11 -5.07 -26.38 3.13
C ASN A 11 -4.24 -25.65 2.06
N LEU A 12 -3.97 -26.29 0.92
CA LEU A 12 -3.22 -25.69 -0.18
C LEU A 12 -4.00 -24.57 -0.88
N ALA A 13 -5.30 -24.76 -1.07
CA ALA A 13 -6.19 -23.70 -1.55
C ALA A 13 -6.27 -22.51 -0.57
N GLN A 14 -6.35 -22.78 0.74
CA GLN A 14 -6.38 -21.74 1.78
C GLN A 14 -5.08 -20.93 1.84
N VAL A 15 -3.91 -21.59 1.80
CA VAL A 15 -2.61 -20.90 1.75
C VAL A 15 -2.47 -20.09 0.46
N SER A 16 -2.88 -20.65 -0.69
CA SER A 16 -2.87 -19.94 -1.96
C SER A 16 -3.74 -18.68 -1.93
N ILE A 17 -4.98 -18.79 -1.44
CA ILE A 17 -5.90 -17.64 -1.29
C ILE A 17 -5.30 -16.61 -0.33
N ALA A 18 -4.75 -17.03 0.80
CA ALA A 18 -4.14 -16.12 1.77
C ALA A 18 -2.97 -15.33 1.17
N VAL A 19 -2.08 -16.01 0.42
CA VAL A 19 -0.96 -15.36 -0.29
C VAL A 19 -1.48 -14.40 -1.37
N HIS A 20 -2.48 -14.81 -2.15
CA HIS A 20 -3.05 -14.00 -3.24
C HIS A 20 -3.76 -12.74 -2.72
N LEU A 21 -4.58 -12.89 -1.67
CA LEU A 21 -5.23 -11.77 -1.01
C LEU A 21 -4.19 -10.83 -0.42
N ALA A 22 -3.19 -11.36 0.27
CA ALA A 22 -2.15 -10.55 0.86
C ALA A 22 -1.37 -9.74 -0.21
N TYR A 23 -1.08 -10.32 -1.38
CA TYR A 23 -0.46 -9.60 -2.50
C TYR A 23 -1.38 -8.52 -3.10
N THR A 24 -2.64 -8.86 -3.35
CA THR A 24 -3.60 -7.95 -4.01
C THR A 24 -3.94 -6.76 -3.11
N PHE A 25 -4.17 -7.00 -1.82
CA PHE A 25 -4.39 -5.94 -0.86
C PHE A 25 -3.14 -5.10 -0.65
N PHE A 26 -1.94 -5.69 -0.75
CA PHE A 26 -0.69 -4.95 -0.59
C PHE A 26 -0.53 -3.80 -1.59
N ASP A 27 -0.77 -4.10 -2.85
CA ASP A 27 -0.66 -3.14 -3.95
C ASP A 27 -1.80 -2.11 -3.90
N ALA A 28 -3.03 -2.55 -3.65
CA ALA A 28 -4.20 -1.66 -3.53
C ALA A 28 -4.08 -0.69 -2.34
N ILE A 29 -3.66 -1.19 -1.17
CA ILE A 29 -3.48 -0.38 0.03
C ILE A 29 -2.42 0.70 -0.23
N HIS A 30 -1.29 0.39 -0.86
CA HIS A 30 -0.25 1.40 -1.03
C HIS A 30 -0.51 2.36 -2.20
N SER A 31 -1.07 1.91 -3.31
CA SER A 31 -1.25 2.73 -4.52
C SER A 31 -2.43 3.72 -4.41
N GLN A 32 -3.52 3.34 -3.73
CA GLN A 32 -4.74 4.15 -3.69
C GLN A 32 -4.56 5.54 -3.06
N PRO A 33 -3.86 5.70 -1.91
CA PRO A 33 -3.63 7.02 -1.33
C PRO A 33 -2.79 7.94 -2.20
N PHE A 34 -1.74 7.41 -2.86
CA PHE A 34 -0.93 8.19 -3.79
C PHE A 34 -1.76 8.68 -4.97
N LYS A 35 -2.65 7.83 -5.49
CA LYS A 35 -3.58 8.22 -6.55
C LYS A 35 -4.52 9.33 -6.09
N GLN A 36 -5.13 9.20 -4.91
CA GLN A 36 -6.02 10.23 -4.37
C GLN A 36 -5.31 11.58 -4.19
N LEU A 37 -4.08 11.56 -3.68
CA LEU A 37 -3.29 12.77 -3.49
C LEU A 37 -2.86 13.39 -4.84
N SER A 38 -2.47 12.56 -5.80
CA SER A 38 -2.17 12.99 -7.18
C SER A 38 -3.38 13.62 -7.84
N ASP A 39 -4.58 13.04 -7.69
CA ASP A 39 -5.82 13.57 -8.22
C ASP A 39 -6.16 14.93 -7.59
N GLN A 40 -5.97 15.06 -6.26
CA GLN A 40 -6.15 16.34 -5.55
C GLN A 40 -5.22 17.43 -6.08
N ILE A 41 -3.93 17.12 -6.28
CA ILE A 41 -2.97 18.08 -6.82
C ILE A 41 -3.31 18.44 -8.27
N GLY A 42 -3.71 17.46 -9.09
CA GLY A 42 -4.13 17.72 -10.47
C GLY A 42 -5.31 18.69 -10.54
N LEU A 43 -6.25 18.62 -9.59
CA LEU A 43 -7.33 19.59 -9.48
C LEU A 43 -6.84 21.00 -9.11
N VAL A 44 -5.86 21.11 -8.20
CA VAL A 44 -5.27 22.41 -7.82
C VAL A 44 -4.50 23.01 -8.99
N ASP A 45 -3.72 22.21 -9.72
CA ASP A 45 -2.96 22.61 -10.90
C ASP A 45 -3.88 23.15 -11.99
N HIS A 46 -4.94 22.39 -12.33
CA HIS A 46 -5.97 22.82 -13.27
C HIS A 46 -6.66 24.11 -12.81
N TYR A 47 -6.87 24.29 -11.50
CA TYR A 47 -7.48 25.50 -10.95
C TYR A 47 -6.57 26.73 -11.07
N ILE A 48 -5.26 26.57 -10.90
CA ILE A 48 -4.26 27.63 -11.11
C ILE A 48 -4.18 28.05 -12.59
N ASP A 49 -4.24 27.08 -13.51
CA ASP A 49 -4.13 27.36 -14.94
C ASP A 49 -5.40 27.93 -15.57
N SER A 50 -6.57 27.45 -15.14
CA SER A 50 -7.87 27.87 -15.71
C SER A 50 -8.35 29.24 -15.24
N ARG A 51 -7.85 29.76 -14.11
CA ARG A 51 -8.29 31.05 -13.56
C ARG A 51 -7.14 32.04 -13.60
N GLY A 52 -7.26 33.04 -14.48
CA GLY A 52 -6.31 34.16 -14.70
C GLY A 52 -5.92 34.90 -13.43
N THR A 53 -5.05 34.27 -12.65
CA THR A 53 -4.35 34.82 -11.50
C THR A 53 -3.26 35.74 -12.04
N VAL A 54 -2.99 36.84 -11.32
CA VAL A 54 -1.92 37.78 -11.65
C VAL A 54 -0.60 37.01 -11.78
N SER A 55 0.15 37.25 -12.87
CA SER A 55 1.34 36.50 -13.30
C SER A 55 2.27 36.09 -12.14
N ASP A 56 2.60 37.03 -11.26
CA ASP A 56 3.57 36.80 -10.18
C ASP A 56 3.05 35.86 -9.09
N LYS A 57 1.76 35.95 -8.74
CA LYS A 57 1.13 35.03 -7.77
C LYS A 57 0.87 33.66 -8.37
N LYS A 58 0.60 33.61 -9.68
CA LYS A 58 0.47 32.34 -10.41
C LYS A 58 1.78 31.55 -10.33
N MET A 59 2.91 32.24 -10.51
CA MET A 59 4.24 31.66 -10.41
C MET A 59 4.55 31.16 -8.98
N GLU A 60 4.26 31.95 -7.94
CA GLU A 60 4.42 31.55 -6.53
C GLU A 60 3.64 30.26 -6.18
N PHE A 61 2.36 30.18 -6.59
CA PHE A 61 1.55 28.99 -6.33
C PHE A 61 2.01 27.77 -7.13
N LYS A 62 2.53 27.99 -8.34
CA LYS A 62 3.04 26.90 -9.18
C LYS A 62 4.34 26.32 -8.62
N GLU A 63 5.23 27.17 -8.11
CA GLU A 63 6.45 26.73 -7.42
C GLU A 63 6.12 25.90 -6.17
N GLN A 64 5.16 26.35 -5.35
CA GLN A 64 4.68 25.56 -4.19
C GLN A 64 4.05 24.23 -4.59
N LEU A 65 3.31 24.20 -5.71
CA LEU A 65 2.70 22.98 -6.23
C LEU A 65 3.75 22.00 -6.78
N ASP A 66 4.81 22.51 -7.42
CA ASP A 66 5.93 21.69 -7.90
C ASP A 66 6.74 21.11 -6.75
N VAL A 67 6.92 21.85 -5.64
CA VAL A 67 7.48 21.31 -4.40
C VAL A 67 6.62 20.16 -3.88
N LEU A 68 5.30 20.34 -3.79
CA LEU A 68 4.37 19.29 -3.33
C LEU A 68 4.41 18.04 -4.22
N LYS A 69 4.47 18.22 -5.54
CA LYS A 69 4.63 17.12 -6.53
C LYS A 69 5.94 16.37 -6.30
N SER A 70 7.04 17.10 -6.12
CA SER A 70 8.36 16.53 -5.84
C SER A 70 8.37 15.72 -4.52
N GLU A 71 7.77 16.25 -3.45
CA GLU A 71 7.68 15.54 -2.17
C GLU A 71 6.88 14.24 -2.25
N ILE A 72 5.83 14.20 -3.07
CA ILE A 72 5.08 12.97 -3.34
C ILE A 72 5.91 11.95 -4.10
N GLU A 73 6.65 12.42 -5.10
CA GLU A 73 7.52 11.56 -5.90
C GLU A 73 8.65 10.97 -5.04
N ILE A 74 9.27 11.78 -4.18
CA ILE A 74 10.23 11.34 -3.18
C ILE A 74 9.59 10.31 -2.24
N LEU A 75 8.38 10.58 -1.74
CA LEU A 75 7.68 9.66 -0.84
C LEU A 75 7.35 8.32 -1.52
N LYS A 76 7.05 8.34 -2.82
CA LYS A 76 6.81 7.14 -3.64
C LYS A 76 8.08 6.33 -3.81
N ILE A 77 9.20 7.00 -4.14
CA ILE A 77 10.52 6.38 -4.26
C ILE A 77 10.94 5.77 -2.92
N ASP A 78 10.73 6.46 -1.80
CA ASP A 78 11.02 5.96 -0.45
C ASP A 78 10.18 4.72 -0.07
N ALA A 79 8.94 4.67 -0.53
CA ALA A 79 8.03 3.56 -0.27
C ALA A 79 8.38 2.30 -1.08
N GLU A 80 8.90 2.46 -2.30
CA GLU A 80 9.15 1.36 -3.25
C GLU A 80 10.07 0.25 -2.72
N PRO A 81 11.22 0.53 -2.06
CA PRO A 81 12.05 -0.50 -1.42
C PRO A 81 11.30 -1.29 -0.36
N THR A 82 10.42 -0.61 0.39
CA THR A 82 9.61 -1.24 1.45
C THR A 82 8.57 -2.17 0.83
N LEU A 83 7.90 -1.72 -0.24
CA LEU A 83 6.99 -2.55 -1.03
C LEU A 83 7.69 -3.79 -1.59
N ARG A 84 8.88 -3.60 -2.16
CA ARG A 84 9.67 -4.69 -2.75
C ARG A 84 10.11 -5.71 -1.70
N ARG A 85 10.55 -5.26 -0.52
CA ARG A 85 10.90 -6.16 0.60
C ARG A 85 9.70 -6.97 1.07
N LEU A 86 8.55 -6.34 1.21
CA LEU A 86 7.33 -7.01 1.67
C LEU A 86 6.81 -8.02 0.64
N LYS A 87 6.94 -7.72 -0.66
CA LYS A 87 6.70 -8.69 -1.74
C LYS A 87 7.63 -9.90 -1.67
N LEU A 88 8.93 -9.69 -1.41
CA LEU A 88 9.89 -10.79 -1.26
C LEU A 88 9.59 -11.66 -0.03
N ILE A 89 9.22 -11.05 1.10
CA ILE A 89 8.80 -11.77 2.30
C ILE A 89 7.54 -12.60 2.02
N SER A 90 6.56 -12.04 1.30
CA SER A 90 5.34 -12.75 0.89
C SER A 90 5.63 -13.99 0.04
N ILE A 91 6.53 -13.84 -0.94
CA ILE A 91 6.98 -14.95 -1.78
C ILE A 91 7.67 -16.02 -0.93
N ALA A 92 8.55 -15.63 0.00
CA ALA A 92 9.23 -16.57 0.89
C ALA A 92 8.25 -17.35 1.77
N VAL A 93 7.27 -16.68 2.37
CA VAL A 93 6.21 -17.32 3.17
C VAL A 93 5.40 -18.30 2.33
N ALA A 94 5.07 -17.93 1.08
CA ALA A 94 4.35 -18.82 0.16
C ALA A 94 5.16 -20.09 -0.16
N PHE A 95 6.45 -19.96 -0.46
CA PHE A 95 7.34 -21.11 -0.72
C PHE A 95 7.47 -22.01 0.51
N ILE A 96 7.64 -21.44 1.71
CA ILE A 96 7.70 -22.22 2.96
C ILE A 96 6.37 -22.94 3.21
N GLY A 97 5.23 -22.27 3.00
CA GLY A 97 3.91 -22.88 3.12
C GLY A 97 3.71 -24.06 2.17
N ILE A 98 4.07 -23.88 0.88
CA ILE A 98 4.02 -24.96 -0.11
C ILE A 98 4.95 -26.11 0.29
N PHE A 99 6.17 -25.82 0.75
CA PHE A 99 7.11 -26.83 1.21
C PHE A 99 6.55 -27.65 2.38
N ILE A 100 5.95 -27.00 3.38
CA ILE A 100 5.31 -27.69 4.52
C ILE A 100 4.16 -28.60 4.05
N ILE A 101 3.35 -28.14 3.09
CA ILE A 101 2.25 -28.96 2.56
C ILE A 101 2.78 -30.16 1.77
N VAL A 102 3.75 -29.96 0.88
CA VAL A 102 4.41 -31.03 0.13
C VAL A 102 5.02 -32.04 1.12
N TYR A 103 5.76 -31.55 2.11
CA TYR A 103 6.38 -32.39 3.13
C TYR A 103 5.37 -33.24 3.91
N THR A 104 4.23 -32.66 4.30
CA THR A 104 3.17 -33.39 5.02
C THR A 104 2.42 -34.40 4.15
N ILE A 105 2.37 -34.22 2.82
CA ILE A 105 1.83 -35.20 1.88
C ILE A 105 2.78 -36.39 1.72
N PHE A 106 4.10 -36.15 1.63
CA PHE A 106 5.09 -37.20 1.37
C PHE A 106 5.60 -37.91 2.63
N CYS A 107 5.47 -37.31 3.81
CA CYS A 107 5.86 -37.89 5.10
C CYS A 107 4.66 -38.03 6.07
N PRO A 108 3.65 -38.85 5.76
CA PRO A 108 2.42 -38.96 6.56
C PRO A 108 2.63 -39.65 7.93
N GLU A 109 3.76 -40.31 8.14
CA GLU A 109 4.09 -41.04 9.38
C GLU A 109 4.47 -40.14 10.55
N MET A 110 4.82 -38.88 10.28
CA MET A 110 4.97 -37.88 11.33
C MET A 110 3.57 -37.44 11.78
N LEU A 111 3.20 -37.81 13.02
CA LEU A 111 1.98 -37.42 13.75
C LEU A 111 1.86 -35.90 14.01
N ILE A 112 2.26 -35.06 13.06
CA ILE A 112 1.98 -33.63 13.10
C ILE A 112 0.48 -33.49 12.82
N SER A 113 -0.29 -33.23 13.87
CA SER A 113 -1.73 -33.03 13.71
C SER A 113 -1.98 -31.84 12.78
N SER A 114 -3.09 -31.88 12.04
CA SER A 114 -3.53 -30.79 11.16
C SER A 114 -3.58 -29.44 11.89
N ALA A 115 -3.87 -29.44 13.19
CA ALA A 115 -3.87 -28.25 14.03
C ALA A 115 -2.48 -27.63 14.21
N ILE A 116 -1.42 -28.45 14.36
CA ILE A 116 -0.04 -27.95 14.48
C ILE A 116 0.42 -27.35 13.14
N THR A 117 0.12 -28.01 12.03
CA THR A 117 0.42 -27.48 10.68
C THR A 117 -0.30 -26.16 10.42
N ALA A 118 -1.59 -26.07 10.77
CA ALA A 118 -2.36 -24.85 10.65
C ALA A 118 -1.81 -23.72 11.54
N LEU A 119 -1.39 -24.04 12.77
CA LEU A 119 -0.77 -23.08 13.69
C LEU A 119 0.55 -22.53 13.14
N VAL A 120 1.42 -23.41 12.62
CA VAL A 120 2.70 -23.01 12.01
C VAL A 120 2.46 -22.16 10.77
N CYS A 121 1.51 -22.54 9.90
CA CYS A 121 1.15 -21.75 8.73
C CYS A 121 0.57 -20.38 9.13
N GLY A 122 -0.29 -20.33 10.14
CA GLY A 122 -0.85 -19.08 10.68
C GLY A 122 0.22 -18.16 11.27
N LEU A 123 1.16 -18.70 12.05
CA LEU A 123 2.30 -17.96 12.60
C LEU A 123 3.25 -17.45 11.52
N LEU A 124 3.47 -18.22 10.45
CA LEU A 124 4.27 -17.79 9.29
C LEU A 124 3.56 -16.71 8.47
N CYS A 125 2.23 -16.73 8.43
CA CYS A 125 1.44 -15.74 7.70
C CYS A 125 1.26 -14.43 8.46
N LEU A 126 1.34 -14.41 9.79
CA LEU A 126 1.12 -13.25 10.67
C LEU A 126 2.06 -12.04 10.48
N PRO A 127 3.37 -12.21 10.20
CA PRO A 127 4.28 -11.09 10.00
C PRO A 127 3.88 -10.18 8.83
N MET A 128 3.29 -10.75 7.78
CA MET A 128 2.90 -10.01 6.58
C MET A 128 1.77 -8.98 6.83
N PRO A 129 0.58 -9.34 7.38
CA PRO A 129 -0.48 -8.39 7.70
C PRO A 129 -0.05 -7.37 8.76
N LEU A 130 0.83 -7.74 9.71
CA LEU A 130 1.35 -6.78 10.71
C LEU A 130 2.26 -5.73 10.08
N LEU A 131 3.18 -6.15 9.20
CA LEU A 131 4.06 -5.22 8.48
C LEU A 131 3.28 -4.35 7.48
N LEU A 132 2.25 -4.93 6.85
CA LEU A 132 1.27 -4.22 6.03
C LEU A 132 0.56 -3.12 6.82
N LEU A 133 0.03 -3.47 7.99
CA LEU A 133 -0.67 -2.52 8.85
C LEU A 133 0.27 -1.41 9.31
N PHE A 134 1.50 -1.75 9.71
CA PHE A 134 2.49 -0.77 10.14
C PHE A 134 2.91 0.17 9.01
N SER A 135 3.22 -0.37 7.83
CA SER A 135 3.57 0.43 6.64
C SER A 135 2.42 1.33 6.21
N TRP A 136 1.19 0.83 6.22
CA TRP A 136 -0.02 1.60 5.96
C TRP A 136 -0.21 2.76 6.94
N ILE A 137 -0.08 2.52 8.25
CA ILE A 137 -0.21 3.58 9.27
C ILE A 137 0.83 4.67 9.04
N LYS A 138 2.09 4.28 8.80
CA LYS A 138 3.19 5.22 8.53
C LYS A 138 2.96 6.03 7.26
N LEU A 139 2.54 5.38 6.18
CA LEU A 139 2.25 6.03 4.90
C LEU A 139 1.07 7.01 5.05
N ARG A 140 -0.01 6.58 5.70
CA ARG A 140 -1.21 7.41 5.90
C ARG A 140 -0.93 8.65 6.75
N ALA A 141 -0.04 8.54 7.75
CA ALA A 141 0.39 9.69 8.55
C ALA A 141 1.10 10.74 7.67
N ARG A 142 2.03 10.32 6.80
CA ARG A 142 2.74 11.23 5.89
C ARG A 142 1.82 11.84 4.84
N ILE A 143 0.97 11.04 4.20
CA ILE A 143 0.01 11.52 3.19
C ILE A 143 -0.98 12.51 3.79
N ARG A 144 -1.37 12.34 5.07
CA ARG A 144 -2.25 13.30 5.75
C ARG A 144 -1.60 14.68 5.87
N VAL A 145 -0.29 14.75 6.14
CA VAL A 145 0.45 16.02 6.22
C VAL A 145 0.42 16.72 4.86
N LEU A 146 0.84 16.02 3.80
CA LEU A 146 0.82 16.55 2.43
C LEU A 146 -0.58 16.95 1.94
N SER A 147 -1.61 16.18 2.30
CA SER A 147 -3.00 16.51 1.96
C SER A 147 -3.49 17.75 2.71
N ASN A 148 -3.05 17.97 3.95
CA ASN A 148 -3.36 19.19 4.68
C ASN A 148 -2.68 20.41 4.03
N GLU A 149 -1.41 20.29 3.64
CA GLU A 149 -0.67 21.35 2.93
C GLU A 149 -1.32 21.68 1.58
N ALA A 150 -1.71 20.67 0.80
CA ALA A 150 -2.47 20.86 -0.44
C ALA A 150 -3.79 21.60 -0.21
N ASN A 151 -4.51 21.26 0.87
CA ASN A 151 -5.76 21.92 1.24
C ASN A 151 -5.56 23.35 1.72
N GLU A 152 -4.48 23.63 2.46
CA GLU A 152 -4.12 24.98 2.88
C GLU A 152 -3.73 25.85 1.68
N LEU A 153 -2.96 25.30 0.74
CA LEU A 153 -2.65 25.95 -0.53
C LEU A 153 -3.94 26.31 -1.27
N ASN A 154 -4.86 25.36 -1.45
CA ASN A 154 -6.15 25.60 -2.09
C ASN A 154 -6.98 26.68 -1.35
N LYS A 155 -7.05 26.63 -0.02
CA LYS A 155 -7.72 27.68 0.78
C LYS A 155 -7.05 29.04 0.61
N SER A 156 -5.73 29.11 0.53
CA SER A 156 -4.98 30.35 0.35
C SER A 156 -5.27 31.00 -1.01
N ILE A 157 -5.35 30.18 -2.07
CA ILE A 157 -5.75 30.58 -3.42
C ILE A 157 -7.18 31.15 -3.41
N ILE A 158 -8.11 30.49 -2.70
CA ILE A 158 -9.51 30.95 -2.58
C ILE A 158 -9.61 32.24 -1.74
N LYS A 159 -8.95 32.29 -0.57
CA LYS A 159 -9.05 33.42 0.39
C LYS A 159 -8.40 34.70 -0.15
N LYS A 160 -7.24 34.60 -0.82
CA LYS A 160 -6.61 35.73 -1.51
C LYS A 160 -7.45 36.27 -2.68
N ARG A 161 -8.53 35.60 -3.10
CA ARG A 161 -9.49 36.14 -4.07
C ARG A 161 -10.58 36.97 -3.42
N VAL A 162 -11.12 36.51 -2.28
CA VAL A 162 -12.22 37.20 -1.57
C VAL A 162 -11.77 38.57 -1.05
N GLY A 163 -10.49 38.70 -0.66
CA GLY A 163 -9.90 39.98 -0.25
C GLY A 163 -9.62 40.99 -1.38
N PHE A 164 -9.83 40.63 -2.65
CA PHE A 164 -9.65 41.52 -3.81
C PHE A 164 -10.98 41.90 -4.48
N SER A 165 -12.11 41.57 -3.84
CA SER A 165 -13.47 41.89 -4.33
C SER A 165 -14.16 43.00 -3.54
N VAL A 166 -13.38 43.89 -2.91
CA VAL A 166 -13.86 45.13 -2.27
C VAL A 166 -13.08 46.31 -2.84
#